data_AF-A0A803R6L1-F1
#
_entry.id   AF-A0A803R6L1-F1
#
_cell.length_a   1.000
_cell.length_b   1.000
_cell.length_c   1.000
_cell.angle_alpha   90.00
_cell.angle_beta   90.00
_cell.angle_gamma   90.00
#
_symmetry.space_group_name_H-M   'P 1'
#
loop_
_entity.id
_entity.type
_entity.pdbx_description
1 polymer ?
#
loop_
_entity_poly.entity_id
_entity_poly.type
_entity_poly.pdbx_seq_one_letter_code
_entity_poly.pdbx_strand_id
1 'polypeptide(L)'
;MATMASSTFTASHLTKSSIFDTSSFHGTPVAPPPSSSVRFQPTVKASSSSVSMSSTGGSNLPYDLQNFRFEPIRESIVSREMTRRYMMDMITYADTDVVVVGAGSAGLSCAYELSKNPNVQVAIIEQSVSPGGGAWLGGQLFSAMGPTFGAMMMSGQKAAHLALKALGLPNAVDVQPELILAAADSADTADA
;
A
#
# COMPACT_ATOMS: atom_id res chain seq x y z
N MET A 1 24.19 29.00 -56.49
CA MET A 1 22.86 28.88 -57.10
C MET A 1 21.88 28.52 -55.98
N ALA A 2 21.20 29.54 -55.45
CA ALA A 2 20.23 29.44 -54.37
C ALA A 2 18.81 29.46 -54.95
N THR A 3 17.87 28.71 -54.39
CA THR A 3 16.43 29.08 -54.43
C THR A 3 15.72 28.42 -53.25
N MET A 4 15.31 29.27 -52.30
CA MET A 4 14.30 29.00 -51.27
C MET A 4 12.91 29.13 -51.91
N ALA A 5 11.99 28.22 -51.60
CA ALA A 5 10.58 28.36 -51.96
C ALA A 5 9.72 28.34 -50.70
N SER A 6 9.16 29.50 -50.37
CA SER A 6 8.12 29.69 -49.36
C SER A 6 6.78 29.21 -49.89
N SER A 7 5.98 28.55 -49.05
CA SER A 7 4.57 28.29 -49.31
C SER A 7 3.71 28.73 -48.11
N THR A 8 2.72 29.52 -48.45
CA THR A 8 1.85 30.38 -47.64
C THR A 8 0.79 29.59 -46.86
N PHE A 9 0.50 30.00 -45.62
CA PHE A 9 -0.60 29.49 -44.81
C PHE A 9 -1.93 30.13 -45.23
N THR A 10 -2.93 29.30 -45.57
CA THR A 10 -4.34 29.69 -45.66
C THR A 10 -5.14 29.06 -44.52
N ALA A 11 -5.70 29.90 -43.65
CA ALA A 11 -6.58 29.49 -42.57
C ALA A 11 -8.02 29.29 -43.07
N SER A 12 -8.61 28.13 -42.79
CA SER A 12 -10.05 27.89 -42.92
C SER A 12 -10.61 27.36 -41.60
N HIS A 13 -11.67 28.02 -41.13
CA HIS A 13 -12.27 27.91 -39.81
C HIS A 13 -13.34 26.81 -39.75
N LEU A 14 -13.37 26.07 -38.64
CA LEU A 14 -14.44 25.26 -38.00
C LEU A 14 -15.34 24.31 -38.83
N THR A 15 -15.28 23.02 -38.47
CA THR A 15 -16.36 22.32 -37.72
C THR A 15 -15.74 21.16 -36.92
N LYS A 16 -15.81 21.22 -35.59
CA LYS A 16 -15.33 20.19 -34.67
C LYS A 16 -16.42 19.14 -34.48
N SER A 17 -16.36 18.02 -35.17
CA SER A 17 -17.19 16.85 -34.83
C SER A 17 -16.49 16.06 -33.72
N SER A 18 -16.95 16.25 -32.49
CA SER A 18 -16.55 15.48 -31.32
C SER A 18 -16.97 14.01 -31.51
N ILE A 19 -16.00 13.10 -31.56
CA ILE A 19 -16.21 11.64 -31.65
C ILE A 19 -16.52 11.04 -30.26
N PHE A 20 -16.60 11.85 -29.21
CA PHE A 20 -16.74 11.38 -27.82
C PHE A 20 -18.13 11.58 -27.19
N ASP A 21 -19.16 11.97 -27.94
CA ASP A 21 -20.49 12.28 -27.38
C ASP A 21 -21.44 11.07 -27.23
N THR A 22 -20.93 9.84 -27.26
CA THR A 22 -21.73 8.64 -26.91
C THR A 22 -20.96 7.70 -25.98
N SER A 23 -20.79 8.11 -24.74
CA SER A 23 -20.59 7.18 -23.62
C SER A 23 -21.60 7.50 -22.51
N SER A 24 -22.56 6.60 -22.33
CA SER A 24 -23.59 6.67 -21.29
C SER A 24 -22.98 6.43 -19.90
N PHE A 25 -22.41 7.48 -19.33
CA PHE A 25 -21.87 7.49 -17.98
C PHE A 25 -23.00 7.76 -16.97
N HIS A 26 -23.57 6.71 -16.39
CA HIS A 26 -24.45 6.83 -15.21
C HIS A 26 -23.64 6.58 -13.95
N GLY A 27 -23.01 7.64 -13.43
CA GLY A 27 -22.38 7.65 -12.11
C GLY A 27 -22.89 8.87 -11.34
N THR A 28 -23.62 8.65 -10.26
CA THR A 28 -24.04 9.71 -9.33
C THR A 28 -22.83 10.24 -8.54
N PRO A 29 -22.59 11.56 -8.49
CA PRO A 29 -21.51 12.10 -7.68
C PRO A 29 -21.84 12.01 -6.18
N VAL A 30 -20.99 11.33 -5.41
CA VAL A 30 -21.05 11.30 -3.93
C VAL A 30 -20.40 12.58 -3.40
N ALA A 31 -21.18 13.39 -2.67
CA ALA A 31 -20.67 14.58 -1.98
C ALA A 31 -19.80 14.19 -0.76
N PRO A 32 -18.77 14.97 -0.41
CA PRO A 32 -17.96 14.73 0.78
C PRO A 32 -18.73 15.07 2.07
N PRO A 33 -18.59 14.28 3.16
CA PRO A 33 -19.25 14.59 4.42
C PRO A 33 -18.58 15.80 5.12
N PRO A 34 -19.34 16.61 5.90
CA PRO A 34 -18.80 17.77 6.60
C PRO A 34 -17.95 17.37 7.81
N SER A 35 -16.85 18.11 7.99
CA SER A 35 -15.92 18.01 9.11
C SER A 35 -16.58 18.37 10.45
N SER A 36 -17.04 17.39 11.21
CA SER A 36 -17.44 17.58 12.61
C SER A 36 -16.34 17.05 13.54
N SER A 37 -15.64 17.98 14.19
CA SER A 37 -14.61 17.71 15.20
C SER A 37 -15.24 17.06 16.44
N VAL A 38 -15.09 15.74 16.61
CA VAL A 38 -15.54 15.03 17.82
C VAL A 38 -14.41 15.03 18.84
N ARG A 39 -14.59 15.86 19.88
CA ARG A 39 -13.74 15.94 21.07
C ARG A 39 -14.04 14.75 21.99
N PHE A 40 -13.09 13.83 22.17
CA PHE A 40 -13.21 12.75 23.15
C PHE A 40 -12.91 13.25 24.56
N GLN A 41 -13.84 13.03 25.50
CA GLN A 41 -13.58 13.12 26.93
C GLN A 41 -14.11 11.83 27.60
N PRO A 42 -13.31 11.13 28.41
CA PRO A 42 -13.73 9.86 29.01
C PRO A 42 -14.48 10.11 30.32
N THR A 43 -15.71 9.64 30.42
CA THR A 43 -16.42 9.50 31.70
C THR A 43 -16.83 8.05 31.91
N VAL A 44 -16.19 7.45 32.91
CA VAL A 44 -16.45 6.09 33.41
C VAL A 44 -17.78 6.04 34.17
N LYS A 45 -18.67 5.12 33.77
CA LYS A 45 -19.67 4.50 34.64
C LYS A 45 -20.06 3.14 34.07
N ALA A 46 -19.63 2.08 34.74
CA ALA A 46 -19.97 0.70 34.41
C ALA A 46 -21.41 0.40 34.86
N SER A 47 -22.30 0.15 33.90
CA SER A 47 -23.59 -0.50 34.13
C SER A 47 -23.55 -1.90 33.50
N SER A 48 -23.64 -2.92 34.34
CA SER A 48 -23.70 -4.33 33.95
C SER A 48 -24.98 -4.61 33.17
N SER A 49 -24.86 -4.73 31.86
CA SER A 49 -25.91 -5.27 30.99
C SER A 49 -25.44 -6.63 30.46
N SER A 50 -26.11 -7.70 30.91
CA SER A 50 -25.88 -9.05 30.41
C SER A 50 -26.32 -9.11 28.95
N VAL A 51 -25.37 -9.11 28.01
CA VAL A 51 -25.64 -9.32 26.59
C VAL A 51 -25.94 -10.80 26.34
N SER A 52 -27.23 -11.14 26.30
CA SER A 52 -27.69 -12.44 25.83
C SER A 52 -27.54 -12.48 24.31
N MET A 53 -26.55 -13.22 23.81
CA MET A 53 -26.41 -13.53 22.38
C MET A 53 -27.57 -14.46 21.99
N SER A 54 -28.68 -13.90 21.52
CA SER A 54 -29.70 -14.66 20.81
C SER A 54 -29.25 -14.74 19.35
N SER A 55 -28.93 -15.95 18.88
CA SER A 55 -28.69 -16.25 17.48
C SER A 55 -29.99 -16.03 16.70
N THR A 56 -30.25 -14.80 16.28
CA THR A 56 -31.20 -14.49 15.22
C THR A 56 -30.55 -14.96 13.92
N GLY A 57 -30.77 -16.24 13.57
CA GLY A 57 -30.44 -16.78 12.27
C GLY A 57 -31.20 -16.00 11.20
N GLY A 58 -30.49 -15.14 10.48
CA GLY A 58 -31.05 -14.27 9.46
C GLY A 58 -30.32 -12.93 9.37
N SER A 59 -29.00 -12.95 9.19
CA SER A 59 -28.25 -11.75 8.85
C SER A 59 -28.64 -11.30 7.43
N ASN A 60 -29.06 -10.05 7.28
CA ASN A 60 -29.25 -9.33 6.00
C ASN A 60 -27.93 -9.25 5.23
N LEU A 61 -27.49 -10.37 4.66
CA LEU A 61 -26.43 -10.39 3.65
C LEU A 61 -27.05 -9.90 2.35
N PRO A 62 -26.37 -9.02 1.57
CA PRO A 62 -26.88 -8.50 0.29
C PRO A 62 -26.99 -9.58 -0.80
N TYR A 63 -26.78 -10.85 -0.46
CA TYR A 63 -26.90 -12.02 -1.30
C TYR A 63 -27.38 -13.20 -0.45
N ASP A 64 -28.20 -14.06 -1.04
CA ASP A 64 -28.64 -15.33 -0.44
C ASP A 64 -27.65 -16.43 -0.81
N LEU A 65 -27.11 -17.13 0.20
CA LEU A 65 -26.15 -18.23 -0.01
C LEU A 65 -26.81 -19.46 -0.65
N GLN A 66 -28.10 -19.69 -0.40
CA GLN A 66 -28.82 -20.84 -0.96
C GLN A 66 -29.10 -20.66 -2.45
N ASN A 67 -29.19 -19.40 -2.91
CA ASN A 67 -29.46 -19.03 -4.30
C ASN A 67 -28.38 -18.12 -4.88
N PHE A 68 -27.13 -18.30 -4.46
CA PHE A 68 -26.03 -17.45 -4.89
C PHE A 68 -25.63 -17.74 -6.35
N ARG A 69 -25.55 -16.70 -7.17
CA ARG A 69 -25.04 -16.80 -8.55
C ARG A 69 -24.17 -15.60 -8.88
N PHE A 70 -22.95 -15.86 -9.33
CA PHE A 70 -22.07 -14.83 -9.88
C PHE A 70 -22.61 -14.25 -11.19
N GLU A 71 -22.26 -12.99 -11.45
CA GLU A 71 -22.47 -12.39 -12.77
C GLU A 71 -21.71 -13.18 -13.85
N PRO A 72 -22.29 -13.39 -15.05
CA PRO A 72 -21.58 -14.07 -16.14
C PRO A 72 -20.29 -13.34 -16.53
N ILE A 73 -19.18 -14.08 -16.64
CA ILE A 73 -17.86 -13.58 -17.05
C ILE A 73 -17.29 -14.47 -18.17
N ARG A 74 -16.36 -13.94 -18.97
CA ARG A 74 -15.59 -14.71 -19.96
C ARG A 74 -14.13 -14.84 -19.50
N GLU A 75 -13.53 -16.01 -19.69
CA GLU A 75 -12.14 -16.33 -19.32
C GLU A 75 -11.13 -15.37 -19.94
N SER A 76 -11.40 -14.96 -21.20
CA SER A 76 -10.55 -14.00 -21.92
C SER A 76 -10.51 -12.61 -21.28
N ILE A 77 -11.55 -12.21 -20.54
CA ILE A 77 -11.56 -10.95 -19.80
C ILE A 77 -10.60 -11.06 -18.61
N VAL A 78 -10.68 -12.16 -17.86
CA VAL A 78 -9.81 -12.43 -16.70
C VAL A 78 -8.34 -12.51 -17.12
N SER A 79 -8.05 -13.26 -18.19
CA SER A 79 -6.68 -13.37 -18.73
C SER A 79 -6.12 -12.00 -19.15
N ARG A 80 -6.92 -11.18 -19.87
CA ARG A 80 -6.48 -9.84 -20.28
C ARG A 80 -6.26 -8.90 -19.10
N GLU A 81 -7.11 -8.93 -18.09
CA GLU A 81 -6.95 -8.08 -16.90
C GLU A 81 -5.66 -8.42 -16.14
N MET A 82 -5.37 -9.70 -15.94
CA MET A 82 -4.12 -10.13 -15.28
C MET A 82 -2.89 -9.68 -16.09
N THR A 83 -2.84 -10.01 -17.39
CA THR A 83 -1.69 -9.68 -18.24
C THR A 83 -1.50 -8.17 -18.38
N ARG A 84 -2.58 -7.40 -18.53
CA ARG A 84 -2.51 -5.95 -18.69
C ARG A 84 -1.92 -5.28 -17.45
N ARG A 85 -2.40 -5.63 -16.25
CA ARG A 85 -1.90 -5.03 -15.00
C ARG A 85 -0.43 -5.37 -14.78
N TYR A 86 -0.07 -6.65 -14.92
CA TYR A 86 1.30 -7.10 -14.73
C TYR A 86 2.29 -6.45 -15.71
N MET A 87 1.90 -6.28 -16.97
CA MET A 87 2.74 -5.60 -17.96
C MET A 87 2.90 -4.10 -17.66
N MET A 88 1.84 -3.43 -17.18
CA MET A 88 1.93 -2.02 -16.76
C MET A 88 2.84 -1.84 -15.56
N ASP A 89 2.76 -2.74 -14.56
CA ASP A 89 3.65 -2.73 -13.40
C ASP A 89 5.10 -2.95 -13.83
N MET A 90 5.36 -3.89 -14.74
CA MET A 90 6.70 -4.17 -15.27
C MET A 90 7.33 -2.95 -15.96
N ILE A 91 6.55 -2.22 -16.76
CA ILE A 91 7.03 -1.01 -17.42
C ILE A 91 7.28 0.11 -16.41
N THR A 92 6.37 0.28 -15.45
CA THR A 92 6.45 1.34 -14.43
C THR A 92 7.66 1.14 -13.52
N TYR A 93 7.86 -0.08 -13.02
CA TYR A 93 8.94 -0.42 -12.09
C TYR A 93 10.26 -0.83 -12.76
N ALA A 94 10.34 -0.75 -14.10
CA ALA A 94 11.63 -0.92 -14.80
C ALA A 94 12.63 0.20 -14.45
N ASP A 95 12.13 1.36 -14.04
CA ASP A 95 12.90 2.49 -13.50
C ASP A 95 12.25 2.92 -12.17
N THR A 96 12.82 2.48 -11.05
CA THR A 96 12.26 2.66 -9.70
C THR A 96 13.31 3.26 -8.78
N ASP A 97 12.88 4.04 -7.79
CA ASP A 97 13.80 4.71 -6.85
C ASP A 97 14.51 3.72 -5.93
N VAL A 98 13.76 2.72 -5.41
CA VAL A 98 14.30 1.71 -4.47
C VAL A 98 13.81 0.32 -4.85
N VAL A 99 14.74 -0.64 -4.87
CA VAL A 99 14.45 -2.07 -4.97
C VAL A 99 14.75 -2.76 -3.64
N VAL A 100 13.75 -3.40 -3.06
CA VAL A 100 13.88 -4.26 -1.87
C VAL A 100 13.94 -5.71 -2.32
N VAL A 101 15.08 -6.37 -2.10
CA VAL A 101 15.27 -7.78 -2.44
C VAL A 101 14.98 -8.63 -1.20
N GLY A 102 13.90 -9.41 -1.25
CA GLY A 102 13.42 -10.28 -0.17
C GLY A 102 12.32 -9.64 0.66
N ALA A 103 11.12 -10.23 0.63
CA ALA A 103 9.93 -9.80 1.36
C ALA A 103 9.84 -10.46 2.75
N GLY A 104 10.94 -10.54 3.50
CA GLY A 104 10.97 -11.02 4.89
C GLY A 104 10.55 -9.95 5.91
N SER A 105 10.67 -10.23 7.20
CA SER A 105 10.35 -9.26 8.27
C SER A 105 11.11 -7.93 8.15
N ALA A 106 12.41 -7.99 7.85
CA ALA A 106 13.23 -6.80 7.62
C ALA A 106 12.84 -6.07 6.32
N GLY A 107 12.70 -6.81 5.21
CA GLY A 107 12.36 -6.23 3.90
C GLY A 107 10.98 -5.57 3.88
N LEU A 108 9.96 -6.22 4.46
CA LEU A 108 8.62 -5.64 4.59
C LEU A 108 8.60 -4.45 5.55
N SER A 109 9.38 -4.47 6.63
CA SER A 109 9.51 -3.31 7.53
C SER A 109 10.19 -2.12 6.83
N CYS A 110 11.21 -2.41 5.99
CA CYS A 110 11.86 -1.40 5.15
C CYS A 110 10.87 -0.80 4.14
N ALA A 111 10.19 -1.65 3.37
CA ALA A 111 9.22 -1.21 2.36
C ALA A 111 8.05 -0.43 2.98
N TYR A 112 7.54 -0.87 4.14
CA TYR A 112 6.51 -0.16 4.89
C TYR A 112 6.97 1.27 5.24
N GLU A 113 8.19 1.40 5.76
CA GLU A 113 8.73 2.70 6.15
C GLU A 113 8.97 3.62 4.95
N LEU A 114 9.47 3.09 3.84
CA LEU A 114 9.64 3.84 2.59
C LEU A 114 8.29 4.29 2.01
N SER A 115 7.29 3.42 2.02
CA SER A 115 5.96 3.68 1.43
C SER A 115 5.17 4.80 2.10
N LYS A 116 5.57 5.22 3.32
CA LYS A 116 4.98 6.39 4.00
C LYS A 116 5.21 7.69 3.22
N ASN A 117 6.26 7.74 2.41
CA ASN A 117 6.49 8.85 1.50
C ASN A 117 5.90 8.52 0.11
N PRO A 118 4.81 9.18 -0.32
CA PRO A 118 4.14 8.86 -1.58
C PRO A 118 4.98 9.21 -2.82
N ASN A 119 6.09 9.94 -2.65
CA ASN A 119 6.97 10.33 -3.74
C ASN A 119 8.06 9.29 -4.05
N VAL A 120 8.13 8.19 -3.28
CA VAL A 120 9.15 7.15 -3.46
C VAL A 120 8.50 5.90 -4.07
N GLN A 121 9.00 5.49 -5.23
CA GLN A 121 8.62 4.23 -5.86
C GLN A 121 9.47 3.08 -5.32
N VAL A 122 8.80 2.13 -4.69
CA VAL A 122 9.43 0.95 -4.08
C VAL A 122 9.00 -0.30 -4.82
N ALA A 123 9.95 -0.99 -5.46
CA ALA A 123 9.74 -2.33 -6.01
C ALA A 123 10.22 -3.37 -5.00
N ILE A 124 9.39 -4.37 -4.69
CA ILE A 124 9.77 -5.52 -3.84
C ILE A 124 9.92 -6.74 -4.73
N ILE A 125 11.10 -7.36 -4.71
CA ILE A 125 11.40 -8.57 -5.46
C ILE A 125 11.58 -9.72 -4.47
N GLU A 126 10.69 -10.70 -4.55
CA GLU A 126 10.70 -11.91 -3.73
C GLU A 126 10.78 -13.13 -4.64
N GLN A 127 11.63 -14.09 -4.27
CA GLN A 127 11.82 -15.31 -5.05
C GLN A 127 10.69 -16.33 -4.82
N SER A 128 10.07 -16.31 -3.64
CA SER A 128 8.99 -17.21 -3.29
C SER A 128 7.64 -16.71 -3.78
N VAL A 129 6.70 -17.64 -3.99
CA VAL A 129 5.29 -17.30 -4.25
C VAL A 129 4.66 -16.66 -3.02
N SER A 130 5.01 -17.13 -1.82
CA SER A 130 4.54 -16.58 -0.56
C SER A 130 5.59 -15.62 0.02
N PRO A 131 5.27 -14.32 0.18
CA PRO A 131 6.14 -13.39 0.90
C PRO A 131 6.16 -13.73 2.40
N GLY A 132 6.90 -12.96 3.20
CA GLY A 132 7.02 -13.12 4.65
C GLY A 132 8.31 -13.79 5.09
N GLY A 133 8.96 -14.58 4.22
CA GLY A 133 10.21 -15.28 4.56
C GLY A 133 10.06 -16.15 5.80
N GLY A 134 10.89 -15.93 6.83
CA GLY A 134 10.81 -16.66 8.10
C GLY A 134 9.72 -16.18 9.07
N ALA A 135 8.90 -15.19 8.70
CA ALA A 135 7.93 -14.55 9.58
C ALA A 135 6.64 -15.36 9.84
N TRP A 136 6.51 -16.54 9.22
CA TRP A 136 5.31 -17.37 9.35
C TRP A 136 5.22 -18.14 10.67
N LEU A 137 6.36 -18.38 11.32
CA LEU A 137 6.47 -19.16 12.54
C LEU A 137 7.48 -18.51 13.50
N GLY A 138 7.37 -18.86 14.77
CA GLY A 138 8.37 -18.61 15.80
C GLY A 138 9.49 -19.65 15.79
N GLY A 139 10.28 -19.63 16.87
CA GLY A 139 11.38 -20.59 17.06
C GLY A 139 10.89 -22.03 17.17
N GLN A 140 11.64 -22.97 16.60
CA GLN A 140 11.35 -24.41 16.69
C GLN A 140 9.91 -24.79 16.26
N LEU A 141 9.37 -24.09 15.25
CA LEU A 141 8.01 -24.27 14.73
C LEU A 141 6.88 -23.89 15.71
N PHE A 142 7.18 -23.28 16.85
CA PHE A 142 6.16 -22.68 17.71
C PHE A 142 5.58 -21.42 17.07
N SER A 143 4.43 -20.95 17.55
CA SER A 143 3.72 -19.82 16.94
C SER A 143 4.10 -18.45 17.49
N ALA A 144 4.71 -18.38 18.68
CA ALA A 144 5.03 -17.12 19.33
C ALA A 144 6.19 -16.41 18.62
N MET A 145 5.98 -15.13 18.30
CA MET A 145 7.00 -14.29 17.70
C MET A 145 8.08 -13.94 18.74
N GLY A 146 9.29 -14.44 18.52
CA GLY A 146 10.41 -14.23 19.44
C GLY A 146 11.08 -12.86 19.32
N PRO A 147 11.96 -12.51 20.28
CA PRO A 147 12.66 -11.22 20.30
C PRO A 147 13.57 -10.98 19.09
N THR A 148 14.10 -12.05 18.47
CA THR A 148 14.90 -11.97 17.24
C THR A 148 14.12 -11.37 16.08
N PHE A 149 12.79 -11.54 16.05
CA PHE A 149 11.93 -10.94 15.05
C PHE A 149 11.92 -9.41 15.18
N GLY A 150 11.79 -8.89 16.41
CA GLY A 150 11.83 -7.46 16.68
C GLY A 150 13.14 -6.81 16.20
N ALA A 151 14.28 -7.46 16.45
CA ALA A 151 15.56 -7.00 15.97
C ALA A 151 15.63 -6.91 14.43
N MET A 152 15.10 -7.91 13.71
CA MET A 152 15.02 -7.88 12.24
C MET A 152 14.11 -6.76 11.72
N MET A 153 12.97 -6.50 12.36
CA MET A 153 12.07 -5.39 11.97
C MET A 153 12.74 -4.03 12.13
N MET A 154 13.36 -3.79 13.29
CA MET A 154 14.06 -2.52 13.57
C MET A 154 15.23 -2.30 12.59
N SER A 155 15.93 -3.37 12.21
CA SER A 155 16.95 -3.31 11.16
C SER A 155 16.37 -2.87 9.81
N GLY A 156 15.20 -3.38 9.42
CA GLY A 156 14.48 -2.97 8.21
C GLY A 156 14.11 -1.49 8.20
N GLN A 157 13.57 -0.97 9.30
CA GLN A 157 13.23 0.46 9.42
C GLN A 157 14.47 1.35 9.31
N LYS A 158 15.58 0.96 9.94
CA LYS A 158 16.85 1.67 9.82
C LYS A 158 17.37 1.69 8.38
N ALA A 159 17.26 0.58 7.66
CA ALA A 159 17.64 0.51 6.24
C ALA A 159 16.80 1.49 5.38
N ALA A 160 15.50 1.59 5.63
CA ALA A 160 14.64 2.55 4.94
C ALA A 160 15.06 4.00 5.18
N HIS A 161 15.38 4.37 6.42
CA HIS A 161 15.82 5.73 6.73
C HIS A 161 17.16 6.08 6.07
N LEU A 162 18.08 5.11 5.99
CA LEU A 162 19.34 5.27 5.25
C LEU A 162 19.09 5.42 3.73
N ALA A 163 18.14 4.68 3.17
CA ALA A 163 17.75 4.82 1.77
C ALA A 163 17.11 6.20 1.49
N LEU A 164 16.19 6.68 2.33
CA LEU A 164 15.63 8.03 2.22
C LEU A 164 16.72 9.11 2.28
N LYS A 165 17.70 8.93 3.17
CA LYS A 165 18.85 9.84 3.26
C LYS A 165 19.69 9.85 1.98
N ALA A 166 19.93 8.67 1.38
CA ALA A 166 20.65 8.57 0.12
C ALA A 166 19.90 9.23 -1.06
N LEU A 167 18.57 9.21 -1.01
CA LEU A 167 17.70 9.91 -1.96
C LEU A 167 17.57 11.43 -1.67
N GLY A 168 18.20 11.95 -0.61
CA GLY A 168 18.07 13.35 -0.21
C GLY A 168 16.69 13.73 0.32
N LEU A 169 15.89 12.75 0.73
CA LEU A 169 14.54 12.94 1.25
C LEU A 169 14.56 13.05 2.79
N PRO A 170 13.63 13.82 3.38
CA PRO A 170 13.55 13.98 4.83
C PRO A 170 13.27 12.63 5.50
N ASN A 171 14.03 12.32 6.56
CA ASN A 171 13.88 11.10 7.35
C ASN A 171 13.66 11.46 8.83
N ALA A 172 13.12 10.51 9.61
CA ALA A 172 12.87 10.72 11.04
C ALA A 172 14.13 10.66 11.92
N VAL A 173 15.22 10.04 11.44
CA VAL A 173 16.47 9.85 12.20
C VAL A 173 17.24 11.15 12.37
N ASP A 174 17.19 12.03 11.36
CA ASP A 174 17.80 13.35 11.43
C ASP A 174 17.03 14.29 12.40
N VAL A 175 15.83 13.90 12.86
CA VAL A 175 14.96 14.68 13.77
C VAL A 175 15.02 14.17 15.23
N GLN A 176 15.47 12.94 15.49
CA GLN A 176 15.47 12.32 16.83
C GLN A 176 16.80 11.56 17.11
N PRO A 177 17.87 12.27 17.52
CA PRO A 177 19.12 11.64 17.95
C PRO A 177 19.01 10.84 19.28
N GLU A 178 17.89 10.95 20.00
CA GLU A 178 17.71 10.39 21.35
C GLU A 178 17.51 8.87 21.37
N LEU A 179 16.99 8.27 20.30
CA LEU A 179 16.75 6.81 20.23
C LEU A 179 18.05 5.98 20.11
N ILE A 180 19.13 6.58 19.60
CA ILE A 180 20.46 5.97 19.56
C ILE A 180 21.06 5.91 20.97
N LEU A 181 20.76 6.89 21.84
CA LEU A 181 21.26 6.95 23.21
C LEU A 181 20.58 5.91 24.11
N ALA A 182 19.27 5.71 23.94
CA ALA A 182 18.49 4.75 24.74
C ALA A 182 18.91 3.27 24.53
N ALA A 183 19.42 2.91 23.35
CA ALA A 183 19.93 1.56 23.07
C ALA A 183 21.37 1.34 23.56
N ALA A 184 22.13 2.42 23.79
CA ALA A 184 23.49 2.35 24.31
C ALA A 184 23.54 2.21 25.84
N ASP A 185 22.51 2.71 26.55
CA ASP A 185 22.48 2.71 28.03
C ASP A 185 21.84 1.46 28.66
N SER A 186 21.18 0.57 27.89
CA SER A 186 20.63 -0.68 28.43
C SER A 186 21.63 -1.85 28.36
N ALA A 187 22.85 -1.61 28.84
CA ALA A 187 23.85 -2.65 29.06
C ALA A 187 23.77 -3.19 30.50
N ASP A 188 22.59 -3.61 30.95
CA ASP A 188 22.50 -4.53 32.09
C ASP A 188 22.76 -5.94 31.56
N THR A 189 24.01 -6.37 31.67
CA THR A 189 24.43 -7.76 31.51
C THR A 189 23.69 -8.63 32.51
N ALA A 190 22.72 -9.42 32.03
CA ALA A 190 22.18 -10.53 32.81
C ALA A 190 23.21 -11.66 32.82
N ASP A 191 23.95 -11.77 33.92
CA ASP A 191 24.82 -12.92 34.20
C ASP A 191 23.96 -14.19 34.33
N ALA A 192 24.38 -15.25 33.63
CA ALA A 192 23.91 -16.62 33.79
C ALA A 192 25.08 -17.52 34.21
#